data_AF-A0A6L9IU18-F1
#
_entry.id   AF-A0A6L9IU18-F1
#
_cell.length_a   1.000
_cell.length_b   1.000
_cell.length_c   1.000
_cell.angle_alpha   90.00
_cell.angle_beta   90.00
_cell.angle_gamma   90.00
#
_symmetry.space_group_name_H-M   'P 1'
#
loop_
_entity.id
_entity.type
_entity.pdbx_description
1 polymer ?
#
loop_
_entity_poly.entity_id
_entity_poly.type
_entity_poly.pdbx_seq_one_letter_code
_entity_poly.pdbx_strand_id
1 'polypeptide(L)'
;MFLKRTVRPQTKRNLKKLAVAILAKLNRLQNGSEQALESAAGSSVATFNCGDWVRVRSKDQIKATLNLWGELNGCSFMPDMWNYCGSVQRVLKPVRYFIDERDYRRKRCSGVVLLEGVICEGLPQYGPCDRSCFFFWREEWLEALENKDG
;
A
#
# COMPACT_ATOMS: atom_id res chain seq x y z
N MET A 1 -8.69 34.83 0.84
CA MET A 1 -9.11 34.46 -0.53
C MET A 1 -9.18 32.93 -0.63
N PHE A 2 -10.27 32.31 -0.15
CA PHE A 2 -10.42 30.84 -0.05
C PHE A 2 -11.35 30.30 -1.14
N LEU A 3 -10.88 30.28 -2.38
CA LEU A 3 -11.54 29.58 -3.48
C LEU A 3 -10.89 28.20 -3.65
N LYS A 4 -11.20 27.25 -2.74
CA LYS A 4 -10.86 25.84 -2.97
C LYS A 4 -11.90 24.89 -2.40
N ARG A 5 -13.05 24.76 -3.08
CA ARG A 5 -13.89 23.56 -3.01
C ARG A 5 -14.73 23.43 -4.27
N THR A 6 -14.23 22.71 -5.27
CA THR A 6 -15.13 22.26 -6.35
C THR A 6 -14.68 21.00 -7.05
N VAL A 7 -14.24 19.98 -6.32
CA VAL A 7 -14.21 18.61 -6.87
C VAL A 7 -14.59 17.62 -5.78
N ARG A 8 -15.64 16.82 -6.02
CA ARG A 8 -16.04 15.73 -5.09
C ARG A 8 -14.88 14.72 -4.98
N PRO A 9 -14.62 14.14 -3.79
CA PRO A 9 -13.52 13.18 -3.60
C PRO A 9 -13.54 12.00 -4.58
N GLN A 10 -14.74 11.53 -4.94
CA GLN A 10 -14.94 10.47 -5.94
C GLN A 10 -14.45 10.88 -7.32
N THR A 11 -14.80 12.09 -7.78
CA THR A 11 -14.35 12.63 -9.07
C THR A 11 -12.82 12.73 -9.12
N LYS A 12 -12.19 13.21 -8.04
CA LYS A 12 -10.72 13.26 -7.94
C LYS A 12 -10.10 11.86 -8.03
N ARG A 13 -10.68 10.85 -7.37
CA ARG A 13 -10.22 9.45 -7.45
C ARG A 13 -10.38 8.87 -8.86
N ASN A 14 -11.49 9.16 -9.54
CA ASN A 14 -11.73 8.69 -10.90
C ASN A 14 -10.75 9.33 -11.89
N LEU A 15 -10.50 10.64 -11.76
CA LEU A 15 -9.49 11.35 -12.56
C LEU A 15 -8.08 10.78 -12.32
N LYS A 16 -7.70 10.52 -11.06
CA LYS A 16 -6.43 9.85 -10.74
C LYS A 16 -6.31 8.49 -11.42
N LYS A 17 -7.35 7.65 -11.34
CA LYS A 17 -7.37 6.32 -11.99
C LYS A 17 -7.21 6.43 -13.50
N LEU A 18 -7.91 7.38 -14.12
CA LEU A 18 -7.80 7.63 -15.56
C LEU A 18 -6.38 8.07 -15.94
N ALA A 19 -5.79 9.00 -15.19
CA ALA A 19 -4.41 9.44 -15.43
C ALA A 19 -3.40 8.29 -15.34
N VAL A 20 -3.52 7.43 -14.31
CA VAL A 20 -2.69 6.21 -14.17
C VAL A 20 -2.87 5.28 -15.37
N ALA A 21 -4.10 5.04 -15.82
CA ALA A 21 -4.39 4.16 -16.95
C ALA A 21 -3.83 4.70 -18.28
N ILE A 22 -3.95 6.00 -18.52
CA ILE A 22 -3.40 6.66 -19.71
C ILE A 22 -1.87 6.54 -19.73
N LEU A 23 -1.21 6.87 -18.61
CA LEU A 23 0.24 6.77 -18.51
C LEU A 23 0.73 5.33 -18.66
N ALA A 24 0.05 4.35 -18.07
CA ALA A 24 0.38 2.93 -18.25
C ALA A 24 0.25 2.50 -19.73
N LYS A 25 -0.76 3.00 -20.45
CA LYS A 25 -0.93 2.72 -21.88
C LYS A 25 0.18 3.35 -22.72
N LEU A 26 0.59 4.59 -22.40
CA LEU A 26 1.70 5.27 -23.07
C LEU A 26 3.03 4.54 -22.82
N ASN A 27 3.32 4.15 -21.57
CA ASN A 27 4.52 3.35 -21.26
C ASN A 27 4.54 2.02 -22.00
N ARG A 28 3.39 1.33 -22.16
CA ARG A 28 3.31 0.10 -22.96
C ARG A 28 3.57 0.32 -24.46
N LEU A 29 3.16 1.47 -25.00
CA LEU A 29 3.44 1.83 -26.39
C LEU A 29 4.92 2.20 -26.58
N GLN A 30 5.56 2.79 -25.58
CA GLN A 30 6.98 3.15 -25.61
C GLN A 30 7.90 1.93 -25.38
N ASN A 31 7.53 1.01 -24.48
CA ASN A 31 8.35 -0.14 -24.07
C ASN A 31 8.00 -1.43 -24.83
N GLY A 32 7.46 -1.34 -26.04
CA GLY A 32 7.05 -2.49 -26.84
C GLY A 32 8.23 -3.34 -27.29
N SER A 33 8.71 -4.26 -26.42
CA SER A 33 9.23 -5.61 -26.74
C SER A 33 10.02 -6.28 -25.59
N GLU A 34 10.47 -5.56 -24.55
CA GLU A 34 11.42 -6.15 -23.56
C GLU A 34 10.78 -6.63 -22.24
N GLN A 35 9.58 -6.19 -21.87
CA GLN A 35 9.01 -6.47 -20.53
C GLN A 35 8.14 -7.74 -20.42
N ALA A 36 8.02 -8.55 -21.48
CA ALA A 36 7.10 -9.70 -21.48
C ALA A 36 7.63 -10.95 -20.73
N LEU A 37 8.94 -11.06 -20.47
CA LEU A 37 9.51 -12.30 -19.93
C LEU A 37 9.76 -12.31 -18.41
N GLU A 38 9.92 -11.15 -17.76
CA GLU A 38 10.36 -11.12 -16.34
C GLU A 38 9.22 -10.85 -15.34
N SER A 39 8.05 -10.41 -15.81
CA SER A 39 6.91 -10.05 -14.95
C SER A 39 5.95 -11.21 -14.66
N ALA A 40 6.34 -12.45 -14.99
CA ALA A 40 5.51 -13.65 -14.90
C ALA A 40 6.00 -14.69 -13.85
N ALA A 41 6.85 -14.29 -12.90
CA ALA A 41 7.00 -15.07 -11.67
C ALA A 41 5.78 -14.80 -10.79
N GLY A 42 4.77 -15.67 -10.93
CA GLY A 42 3.50 -15.60 -10.23
C GLY A 42 3.68 -15.48 -8.72
N SER A 43 3.55 -14.26 -8.19
CA SER A 43 3.26 -14.09 -6.78
C SER A 43 1.80 -14.46 -6.61
N SER A 44 1.53 -15.73 -6.28
CA SER A 44 0.30 -16.04 -5.54
C SER A 44 0.28 -15.06 -4.38
N VAL A 45 -0.69 -14.16 -4.34
CA VAL A 45 -0.82 -13.20 -3.24
C VAL A 45 -1.10 -14.06 -2.00
N ALA A 46 -0.07 -14.28 -1.21
CA ALA A 46 -0.17 -15.04 0.02
C ALA A 46 -1.16 -14.30 0.91
N THR A 47 -2.24 -14.98 1.29
CA THR A 47 -3.18 -14.45 2.26
C THR A 47 -2.60 -14.70 3.64
N PHE A 48 -2.45 -13.64 4.42
CA PHE A 48 -1.87 -13.73 5.76
C PHE A 48 -2.96 -13.77 6.84
N ASN A 49 -2.72 -14.56 7.87
CA ASN A 49 -3.57 -14.68 9.04
C ASN A 49 -2.93 -14.00 10.25
N CYS A 50 -3.74 -13.80 11.30
CA CYS A 50 -3.24 -13.31 12.59
C CYS A 50 -2.17 -14.26 13.13
N GLY A 51 -1.03 -13.70 13.55
CA GLY A 51 0.08 -14.45 14.11
C GLY A 51 1.15 -14.88 13.10
N ASP A 52 0.90 -14.77 11.80
CA ASP A 52 1.87 -15.15 10.77
C ASP A 52 3.12 -14.27 10.84
N TRP A 53 4.29 -14.88 10.66
CA TRP A 53 5.55 -14.17 10.50
C TRP A 53 5.75 -13.75 9.06
N VAL A 54 6.04 -12.48 8.86
CA VAL A 54 6.22 -11.89 7.54
C VAL A 54 7.48 -11.04 7.51
N ARG A 55 8.11 -10.99 6.35
CA ARG A 55 9.14 -10.01 6.05
C ARG A 55 8.55 -8.92 5.16
N VAL A 56 8.78 -7.67 5.53
CA VAL A 56 8.49 -6.56 4.63
C VAL A 56 9.50 -6.60 3.48
N ARG A 57 9.01 -6.58 2.24
CA ARG A 57 9.85 -6.60 1.04
C ARG A 57 10.88 -5.46 1.04
N SER A 58 11.93 -5.63 0.24
CA SER A 58 12.97 -4.61 0.09
C SER A 58 12.41 -3.32 -0.52
N LYS A 59 13.15 -2.21 -0.36
CA LYS A 59 12.77 -0.91 -0.90
C LYS A 59 12.54 -0.96 -2.41
N ASP A 60 13.40 -1.66 -3.15
CA ASP A 60 13.32 -1.70 -4.62
C ASP A 60 12.16 -2.56 -5.10
N GLN A 61 11.92 -3.71 -4.46
CA GLN A 61 10.74 -4.54 -4.73
C GLN A 61 9.45 -3.74 -4.49
N ILE A 62 9.34 -3.01 -3.37
CA ILE A 62 8.15 -2.21 -3.06
C ILE A 62 8.01 -1.06 -4.05
N LYS A 63 9.06 -0.29 -4.32
CA LYS A 63 9.05 0.80 -5.30
C LYS A 63 8.55 0.34 -6.67
N ALA A 64 8.98 -0.83 -7.13
CA ALA A 64 8.53 -1.41 -8.40
C ALA A 64 7.01 -1.68 -8.44
N THR A 65 6.35 -1.86 -7.29
CA THR A 65 4.88 -2.03 -7.21
C THR A 65 4.10 -0.72 -7.18
N LEU A 66 4.74 0.41 -6.84
CA LEU A 66 4.02 1.66 -6.62
C LEU A 66 3.76 2.38 -7.94
N ASN A 67 2.56 2.94 -8.07
CA ASN A 67 2.28 3.87 -9.17
C ASN A 67 2.93 5.25 -8.90
N LEU A 68 2.79 6.16 -9.87
CA LEU A 68 3.28 7.53 -9.78
C LEU A 68 2.78 8.37 -8.58
N TRP A 69 1.76 7.89 -7.85
CA TRP A 69 1.25 8.51 -6.63
C TRP A 69 1.79 7.85 -5.36
N GLY A 70 2.72 6.90 -5.47
CA GLY A 70 3.20 6.11 -4.33
C GLY A 70 2.14 5.14 -3.79
N GLU A 71 1.22 4.69 -4.66
CA GLU A 71 0.10 3.82 -4.26
C GLU A 71 0.14 2.48 -4.99
N LEU A 72 -0.20 1.38 -4.30
CA LEU A 72 -0.56 0.11 -4.92
C LEU A 72 -2.04 -0.18 -4.64
N ASN A 73 -2.82 -0.43 -5.69
CA ASN A 73 -4.24 -0.78 -5.58
C ASN A 73 -5.06 0.20 -4.70
N GLY A 74 -4.68 1.48 -4.69
CA GLY A 74 -5.30 2.55 -3.92
C GLY A 74 -4.90 2.63 -2.44
N CYS A 75 -3.90 1.85 -2.02
CA CYS A 75 -3.25 1.96 -0.71
C CYS A 75 -1.93 2.71 -0.86
N SER A 76 -1.78 3.84 -0.17
CA SER A 76 -0.56 4.64 -0.22
C SER A 76 0.55 4.00 0.62
N PHE A 77 1.78 4.02 0.11
CA PHE A 77 2.97 3.67 0.86
C PHE A 77 3.53 4.95 1.49
N MET A 78 3.39 5.09 2.81
CA MET A 78 3.79 6.31 3.53
C MET A 78 5.30 6.40 3.73
N PRO A 79 5.88 7.61 3.90
CA PRO A 79 7.31 7.80 4.11
C PRO A 79 7.89 6.94 5.25
N ASP A 80 7.24 6.89 6.41
CA ASP A 80 7.78 6.16 7.58
C ASP A 80 7.76 4.64 7.37
N MET A 81 6.92 4.14 6.45
CA MET A 81 6.88 2.72 6.11
C MET A 81 8.20 2.24 5.49
N TRP A 82 9.01 3.13 4.89
CA TRP A 82 10.31 2.78 4.33
C TRP A 82 11.32 2.31 5.40
N ASN A 83 11.12 2.69 6.66
CA ASN A 83 11.99 2.29 7.77
C ASN A 83 11.83 0.81 8.13
N TYR A 84 10.70 0.20 7.76
CA TYR A 84 10.41 -1.20 8.05
C TYR A 84 10.78 -2.14 6.89
N CYS A 85 11.25 -1.63 5.74
CA CYS A 85 11.65 -2.47 4.62
C CYS A 85 12.77 -3.46 5.02
N GLY A 86 12.59 -4.73 4.70
CA GLY A 86 13.50 -5.81 5.09
C GLY A 86 13.34 -6.31 6.54
N SER A 87 12.53 -5.63 7.36
CA SER A 87 12.27 -6.07 8.74
C SER A 87 11.33 -7.28 8.78
N VAL A 88 11.48 -8.09 9.82
CA VAL A 88 10.58 -9.20 10.14
C VAL A 88 9.57 -8.71 11.18
N GLN A 89 8.29 -8.96 10.90
CA GLN A 89 7.17 -8.51 11.71
C GLN A 89 6.15 -9.62 11.85
N ARG A 90 5.29 -9.51 12.86
CA ARG A 90 4.16 -10.42 13.05
C ARG A 90 2.87 -9.75 12.60
N VAL A 91 2.01 -10.51 11.91
CA VAL A 91 0.71 -10.03 11.47
C VAL A 91 -0.22 -9.91 12.67
N LEU A 92 -0.69 -8.70 12.95
CA LEU A 92 -1.67 -8.43 14.00
C LEU A 92 -3.06 -8.91 13.58
N LYS A 93 -3.53 -8.50 12.39
CA LYS A 93 -4.79 -8.98 11.80
C LYS A 93 -5.00 -8.53 10.35
N PRO A 94 -5.78 -9.28 9.58
CA PRO A 94 -6.31 -8.81 8.29
C PRO A 94 -7.36 -7.70 8.46
N VAL A 95 -7.36 -6.73 7.56
CA VAL A 95 -8.33 -5.61 7.53
C VAL A 95 -9.37 -5.86 6.46
N ARG A 96 -10.62 -6.06 6.88
CA ARG A 96 -11.78 -6.21 5.97
C ARG A 96 -12.56 -4.91 5.80
N TYR A 97 -12.63 -4.11 6.86
CA TYR A 97 -13.35 -2.84 6.90
C TYR A 97 -12.61 -1.81 7.73
N PHE A 98 -12.75 -0.54 7.38
CA PHE A 98 -12.25 0.59 8.16
C PHE A 98 -13.19 1.80 7.98
N ILE A 99 -13.11 2.78 8.89
CA ILE A 99 -13.77 4.08 8.73
C ILE A 99 -12.79 5.03 8.07
N ASP A 100 -13.18 5.63 6.95
CA ASP A 100 -12.37 6.66 6.30
C ASP A 100 -12.67 8.02 6.93
N GLU A 101 -11.69 8.56 7.67
CA GLU A 101 -11.84 9.80 8.43
C GLU A 101 -12.12 11.04 7.56
N ARG A 102 -11.91 10.96 6.24
CA ARG A 102 -12.19 12.07 5.32
C ARG A 102 -13.68 12.26 5.06
N ASP A 103 -14.45 11.19 5.12
CA ASP A 103 -15.90 11.20 4.84
C ASP A 103 -16.75 10.46 5.89
N TYR A 104 -16.11 9.95 6.95
CA TYR A 104 -16.72 9.20 8.05
C TYR A 104 -17.56 7.99 7.62
N ARG A 105 -17.20 7.37 6.48
CA ARG A 105 -17.91 6.18 5.97
C ARG A 105 -17.11 4.91 6.19
N ARG A 106 -17.82 3.83 6.50
CA ARG A 106 -17.26 2.47 6.49
C ARG A 106 -16.94 2.05 5.06
N LYS A 107 -15.69 1.65 4.81
CA LYS A 107 -15.20 1.16 3.52
C LYS A 107 -14.73 -0.27 3.67
N ARG A 108 -14.94 -1.06 2.61
CA ARG A 108 -14.41 -2.41 2.48
C ARG A 108 -13.05 -2.37 1.81
N CYS A 109 -12.12 -3.21 2.27
CA CYS A 109 -10.84 -3.45 1.63
C CYS A 109 -10.52 -4.96 1.64
N SER A 110 -9.53 -5.34 0.83
CA SER A 110 -9.01 -6.70 0.70
C SER A 110 -7.51 -6.63 0.43
N GLY A 111 -6.78 -7.67 0.80
CA GLY A 111 -5.32 -7.72 0.66
C GLY A 111 -4.60 -6.68 1.51
N VAL A 112 -5.15 -6.38 2.70
CA VAL A 112 -4.57 -5.42 3.65
C VAL A 112 -4.48 -6.09 5.02
N VAL A 113 -3.34 -5.95 5.67
CA VAL A 113 -3.09 -6.42 7.04
C VAL A 113 -2.51 -5.29 7.90
N LEU A 114 -2.62 -5.46 9.22
CA LEU A 114 -1.89 -4.68 10.22
C LEU A 114 -0.75 -5.54 10.76
N LEU A 115 0.38 -4.91 11.08
CA LEU A 115 1.53 -5.55 11.71
C LEU A 115 1.68 -5.07 13.16
N GLU A 116 2.17 -5.93 14.03
CA GLU A 116 2.31 -5.64 15.46
C GLU A 116 3.38 -4.59 15.73
N GLY A 117 3.06 -3.56 16.53
CA GLY A 117 4.01 -2.50 16.88
C GLY A 117 4.43 -1.58 15.72
N VAL A 118 3.91 -1.80 14.52
CA VAL A 118 4.23 -1.01 13.31
C VAL A 118 3.16 0.05 13.09
N ILE A 119 3.39 1.21 13.71
CA ILE A 119 2.46 2.34 13.78
C ILE A 119 3.08 3.62 13.22
N CYS A 120 2.21 4.54 12.84
CA CYS A 120 2.57 5.89 12.41
C CYS A 120 2.97 6.74 13.62
N GLU A 121 4.15 7.36 13.52
CA GLU A 121 4.68 8.30 14.51
C GLU A 121 4.29 9.76 14.21
N GLY A 122 3.44 9.95 13.20
CA GLY A 122 3.06 11.26 12.70
C GLY A 122 3.87 11.69 11.47
N LEU A 123 3.32 12.66 10.76
CA LEU A 123 3.93 13.19 9.55
C LEU A 123 4.59 14.53 9.87
N PRO A 124 5.91 14.71 9.62
CA PRO A 124 6.63 15.92 10.00
C PRO A 124 5.98 17.22 9.51
N GLN A 125 5.34 17.19 8.34
CA GLN A 125 4.65 18.34 7.75
C GLN A 125 3.40 18.81 8.53
N TYR A 126 2.89 18.00 9.44
CA TYR A 126 1.71 18.31 10.27
C TYR A 126 2.05 18.44 11.77
N GLY A 127 3.32 18.25 12.15
CA GLY A 127 3.79 18.25 13.54
C GLY A 127 3.64 16.89 14.25
N PRO A 128 4.00 16.82 15.54
CA PRO A 128 3.89 15.61 16.36
C PRO A 128 2.44 15.08 16.40
N CYS A 129 2.27 13.75 16.43
CA CYS A 129 0.96 13.11 16.44
C CYS A 129 0.91 11.91 17.40
N ASP A 130 0.12 12.04 18.46
CA ASP A 130 -0.03 10.99 19.49
C ASP A 130 -1.11 9.95 19.15
N ARG A 131 -1.60 9.94 17.89
CA ARG A 131 -2.72 9.09 17.48
C ARG A 131 -2.32 7.62 17.30
N SER A 132 -1.04 7.34 17.06
CA SER A 132 -0.49 5.97 16.96
C SER A 132 -1.27 5.05 16.01
N CYS A 133 -1.64 5.56 14.83
CA CYS A 133 -2.41 4.80 13.84
C CYS A 133 -1.57 3.66 13.25
N PHE A 134 -2.13 2.45 13.16
CA PHE A 134 -1.49 1.36 12.41
C PHE A 134 -1.40 1.66 10.91
N PHE A 135 -0.30 1.27 10.29
CA PHE A 135 -0.16 1.29 8.84
C PHE A 135 -0.99 0.19 8.17
N PHE A 136 -1.52 0.49 6.98
CA PHE A 136 -2.14 -0.51 6.11
C PHE A 136 -1.06 -1.13 5.22
N TRP A 137 -0.75 -2.39 5.47
CA TRP A 137 0.22 -3.15 4.69
C TRP A 137 -0.50 -3.97 3.63
N ARG A 138 -0.12 -3.80 2.36
CA ARG A 138 -0.56 -4.68 1.29
C ARG A 138 0.13 -6.02 1.39
N GLU A 139 -0.61 -7.10 1.18
CA GLU A 139 -0.04 -8.46 1.16
C GLU A 139 1.06 -8.57 0.09
N GLU A 140 0.93 -7.83 -1.02
CA GLU A 140 1.94 -7.75 -2.07
C GLU A 140 3.27 -7.09 -1.65
N TRP A 141 3.33 -6.43 -0.49
CA TRP A 141 4.55 -5.86 0.09
C TRP A 141 5.19 -6.78 1.12
N LEU A 142 4.62 -7.95 1.36
CA LEU A 142 5.04 -8.88 2.40
C LEU A 142 5.45 -10.22 1.77
N GLU A 143 6.40 -10.87 2.41
CA GLU A 143 6.83 -12.22 2.09
C GLU A 143 6.56 -13.10 3.31
N ALA A 144 5.92 -14.25 3.08
CA ALA A 144 5.72 -15.24 4.13
C ALA A 144 7.08 -15.77 4.58
N LEU A 145 7.28 -15.85 5.89
CA LEU A 145 8.37 -16.63 6.45
C LEU A 145 7.77 -17.97 6.86
N GLU A 146 8.22 -19.05 6.22
CA GLU A 146 7.84 -20.40 6.67
C GLU A 146 8.26 -20.54 8.13
N ASN A 147 7.31 -20.87 9.00
CA ASN A 147 7.63 -21.40 10.32
C ASN A 147 8.38 -22.71 10.10
N LYS A 148 9.72 -22.68 10.12
CA LYS A 148 10.46 -23.85 10.55
C LYS A 148 10.17 -24.02 12.04
N ASP A 149 9.34 -25.03 12.29
CA ASP A 149 9.20 -25.74 13.55
C ASP A 149 8.19 -25.14 14.56
N GLY A 150 7.11 -25.91 14.74
CA GLY A 150 6.62 -26.29 16.06
C GLY A 150 6.84 -27.79 16.20
#